data_AF-A0A7L8GBQ9-F1
#
_entry.id   AF-A0A7L8GBQ9-F1
#
_cell.length_a   1.000
_cell.length_b   1.000
_cell.length_c   1.000
_cell.angle_alpha   90.00
_cell.angle_beta   90.00
_cell.angle_gamma   90.00
#
_symmetry.space_group_name_H-M   'P 1'
#
loop_
_entity.id
_entity.type
_entity.pdbx_description
1 polymer ?
#
loop_
_entity_poly.entity_id
_entity_poly.type
_entity_poly.pdbx_seq_one_letter_code
_entity_poly.pdbx_strand_id
1 'polypeptide(L)' 'KAVANIIRTTLGPQSMLKMLLDPMGGIVMTNDGNCILREVDVSHPTAKSMIELSRAQDEEVGDGTTSVIV' A
#
# COMPACT_ATOMS: atom_id res chain seq x y z
N LYS A 1 7.93 10.16 0.94
CA LYS A 1 9.06 9.24 0.62
C LYS A 1 9.04 7.94 1.42
N ALA A 2 8.98 7.98 2.76
CA ALA A 2 8.96 6.75 3.57
C ALA A 2 7.87 5.76 3.15
N VAL A 3 6.62 6.23 3.01
CA VAL A 3 5.47 5.42 2.54
C VAL A 3 5.72 4.76 1.18
N ALA A 4 6.13 5.54 0.17
CA ALA A 4 6.44 5.02 -1.16
C ALA A 4 7.51 3.92 -1.14
N ASN A 5 8.50 4.02 -0.25
CA ASN A 5 9.56 3.00 -0.14
C ASN A 5 9.04 1.67 0.41
N ILE A 6 7.96 1.65 1.18
CA ILE A 6 7.36 0.42 1.73
C ILE A 6 6.84 -0.47 0.59
N ILE A 7 6.15 0.16 -0.38
CA ILE A 7 5.46 -0.53 -1.47
C ILE A 7 6.22 -0.51 -2.81
N ARG A 8 7.34 0.21 -2.93
CA ARG A 8 8.14 0.26 -4.17
C ARG A 8 8.53 -1.13 -4.71
N THR A 9 8.77 -2.11 -3.83
CA THR A 9 9.14 -3.48 -4.24
C THR A 9 7.95 -4.35 -4.67
N THR A 10 6.73 -3.85 -4.56
CA THR A 10 5.51 -4.56 -4.97
C THR A 10 5.03 -4.11 -6.36
N LEU A 11 5.74 -3.19 -7.00
CA LEU A 11 5.41 -2.68 -8.32
C LEU A 11 5.99 -3.55 -9.44
N GLY A 12 5.15 -3.90 -10.42
CA GLY A 12 5.54 -4.51 -11.69
C GLY A 12 5.54 -6.05 -11.70
N PRO A 13 5.91 -6.66 -12.84
CA PRO A 13 5.80 -8.11 -13.04
C PRO A 13 6.74 -8.95 -12.17
N GLN A 14 7.76 -8.32 -11.57
CA GLN A 14 8.67 -8.93 -10.60
C GLN A 14 8.38 -8.44 -9.17
N SER A 15 7.11 -8.16 -8.85
CA SER A 15 6.70 -7.75 -7.52
C SER A 15 7.02 -8.82 -6.47
N MET A 16 7.42 -8.39 -5.28
CA MET A 16 7.55 -9.26 -4.12
C MET A 16 6.32 -9.14 -3.21
N LEU A 17 5.91 -10.26 -2.61
CA LEU A 17 4.90 -10.26 -1.55
C LEU A 17 5.46 -9.62 -0.28
N LYS A 18 4.62 -8.92 0.46
CA LYS A 18 4.87 -8.45 1.82
C LYS A 18 4.09 -9.31 2.79
N MET A 19 4.77 -9.67 3.87
CA MET A 19 4.13 -10.25 5.06
C MET A 19 3.72 -9.12 5.98
N LEU A 20 2.43 -9.03 6.25
CA LEU A 20 1.82 -8.09 7.16
C LEU A 20 1.30 -8.86 8.36
N LEU A 21 1.48 -8.29 9.54
CA LEU A 21 0.88 -8.76 10.78
C LEU A 21 -0.26 -7.80 11.09
N ASP A 22 -1.49 -8.30 11.09
CA ASP A 22 -2.63 -7.49 11.48
C ASP A 22 -2.63 -7.23 13.01
N PRO A 23 -3.39 -6.23 13.50
CA PRO A 23 -3.47 -5.94 14.93
C PRO A 23 -4.05 -7.07 15.80
N MET A 24 -4.73 -8.04 15.18
CA MET A 24 -5.32 -9.22 15.84
C MET A 24 -4.37 -10.43 15.83
N GLY A 25 -3.17 -10.30 15.26
CA GLY A 25 -2.15 -11.36 15.17
C GLY A 25 -2.29 -12.27 13.95
N GLY A 26 -3.17 -11.98 13.01
CA GLY A 26 -3.28 -12.67 11.73
C GLY A 26 -2.18 -12.27 10.75
N ILE A 27 -1.83 -13.20 9.86
CA ILE A 27 -0.79 -13.01 8.85
C ILE A 27 -1.45 -12.82 7.49
N VAL A 28 -1.19 -11.70 6.86
CA VAL A 28 -1.63 -11.40 5.49
C VAL A 28 -0.42 -11.30 4.58
N MET A 29 -0.45 -12.04 3.46
CA MET A 29 0.59 -12.01 2.44
C MET A 29 0.04 -11.40 1.17
N THR A 30 0.53 -10.23 0.75
CA THR A 30 0.01 -9.55 -0.43
C THR A 30 1.08 -8.69 -1.12
N ASN A 31 0.92 -8.46 -2.42
CA ASN A 31 1.68 -7.48 -3.20
C ASN A 31 0.82 -6.27 -3.60
N ASP A 32 -0.45 -6.22 -3.19
CA ASP A 32 -1.30 -5.06 -3.44
C ASP A 32 -0.88 -3.89 -2.52
N GLY A 33 -0.38 -2.83 -3.15
CA GLY A 33 0.05 -1.62 -2.46
C GLY A 33 -1.06 -0.96 -1.64
N ASN A 34 -2.32 -0.96 -2.11
CA ASN A 34 -3.44 -0.35 -1.38
C ASN A 34 -3.75 -1.15 -0.11
N CYS A 35 -3.83 -2.49 -0.21
CA CYS A 35 -3.98 -3.36 0.95
C CYS A 35 -2.84 -3.19 1.96
N ILE A 36 -1.58 -3.17 1.51
CA ILE A 36 -0.42 -2.93 2.38
C ILE A 36 -0.53 -1.59 3.11
N LEU A 37 -0.87 -0.53 2.38
CA LEU A 37 -0.94 0.82 2.94
C LEU A 37 -2.05 1.01 3.98
N ARG A 38 -3.15 0.26 3.87
CA ARG A 38 -4.25 0.28 4.86
C ARG A 38 -3.85 -0.31 6.22
N GLU A 39 -2.91 -1.25 6.24
CA GLU A 39 -2.42 -1.89 7.45
C GLU A 39 -1.29 -1.09 8.14
N VAL A 40 -0.70 -0.10 7.47
CA VAL A 40 0.38 0.72 8.04
C VAL A 40 -0.19 1.86 8.87
N ASP A 41 0.10 1.85 10.17
CA ASP A 41 -0.23 2.99 11.04
C ASP A 41 0.65 4.21 10.72
N VAL A 42 0.03 5.29 10.24
CA VAL A 42 0.70 6.54 9.90
C VAL A 42 0.09 7.73 10.65
N SER A 43 0.93 8.46 11.37
CA SER A 43 0.52 9.68 12.08
C SER A 43 0.55 10.93 11.19
N HIS A 44 1.44 10.96 10.19
CA HIS A 44 1.70 12.15 9.39
C HIS A 44 0.57 12.45 8.40
N PRO A 45 0.00 13.68 8.35
CA PRO A 45 -1.12 14.02 7.47
C PRO A 45 -0.86 13.73 5.99
N THR A 46 0.33 14.07 5.48
CA THR A 46 0.71 13.77 4.08
C THR A 46 0.76 12.27 3.80
N ALA A 47 1.09 11.44 4.79
CA ALA A 47 1.04 9.99 4.61
C ALA A 47 -0.40 9.50 4.48
N LYS A 48 -1.32 10.03 5.31
CA LYS A 48 -2.76 9.76 5.19
C LYS A 48 -3.31 10.16 3.82
N SER A 49 -2.96 11.35 3.32
CA SER A 49 -3.37 11.78 1.98
C SER A 49 -2.87 10.85 0.86
N MET A 50 -1.67 10.27 0.99
CA MET A 50 -1.18 9.28 0.02
C MET A 50 -1.97 7.98 0.08
N ILE A 51 -2.36 7.51 1.26
CA ILE A 51 -3.20 6.31 1.41
C ILE A 51 -4.57 6.53 0.76
N GLU A 52 -5.20 7.68 1.03
CA GLU A 52 -6.48 8.04 0.40
C GLU A 52 -6.37 8.13 -1.12
N LEU A 53 -5.25 8.61 -1.64
CA LEU A 53 -5.00 8.68 -3.08
C LEU A 53 -4.89 7.29 -3.73
N SER A 54 -4.21 6.35 -3.07
CA SER A 54 -4.14 4.95 -3.50
C SER A 54 -5.53 4.28 -3.49
N ARG A 55 -6.34 4.57 -2.47
CA ARG A 55 -7.72 4.10 -2.35
C ARG A 55 -8.62 4.67 -3.45
N ALA A 56 -8.54 5.97 -3.73
CA ALA A 56 -9.33 6.59 -4.80
C ALA A 56 -9.00 5.96 -6.16
N GLN A 57 -7.73 5.67 -6.42
CA GLN A 57 -7.31 4.97 -7.64
C GLN A 57 -7.90 3.56 -7.75
N ASP A 58 -7.99 2.83 -6.64
CA ASP A 58 -8.63 1.52 -6.55
C ASP A 58 -10.14 1.60 -6.82
N GLU A 59 -10.84 2.59 -6.25
CA GLU A 59 -12.29 2.78 -6.42
C GLU A 59 -12.65 3.20 -7.87
N GLU A 60 -11.85 4.05 -8.50
CA GLU A 60 -12.14 4.60 -9.84
C GLU A 60 -11.70 3.68 -10.99
N VAL A 61 -10.53 3.04 -10.86
CA VAL A 61 -9.89 2.29 -11.96
C VAL A 61 -9.65 0.82 -11.61
N GLY A 62 -9.44 0.50 -10.33
CA GLY A 62 -9.11 -0.85 -9.87
C GLY A 62 -7.70 -1.33 -10.24
N ASP A 63 -6.84 -0.43 -10.74
CA ASP A 63 -5.44 -0.71 -11.08
C ASP A 63 -4.57 0.54 -10.90
N GLY A 64 -3.25 0.35 -10.81
CA GLY A 64 -2.27 1.43 -10.67
C GLY A 64 -2.15 1.97 -9.24
N THR A 65 -2.76 1.31 -8.25
CA THR A 65 -2.74 1.70 -6.83
C THR A 65 -1.34 1.86 -6.25
N THR A 66 -0.39 1.07 -6.75
CA THR A 66 1.04 1.13 -6.36
C THR A 66 1.78 2.21 -7.18
N SER A 67 1.50 2.30 -8.47
CA SER A 67 2.12 3.27 -9.38
C SER A 67 1.86 4.71 -8.98
N VAL A 68 0.67 5.00 -8.45
CA VAL A 68 0.26 6.36 -8.10
C VAL A 68 0.98 6.92 -6.85
N ILE A 69 1.65 6.05 -6.08
CA ILE A 69 2.35 6.41 -4.84
C ILE A 69 3.88 6.44 -5.02
N VAL A 70 4.42 5.73 -6.01
CA VAL A 70 5.86 5.48 -6.20
C VAL A 70 6.58 6.57 -6.98
#